data_AF-A0A7S0YZH7-F1
#
_entry.id   AF-A0A7S0YZH7-F1
#
_cell.length_a   1.000
_cell.length_b   1.000
_cell.length_c   1.000
_cell.angle_alpha   90.00
_cell.angle_beta   90.00
_cell.angle_gamma   90.00
#
_symmetry.space_group_name_H-M   'P 1'
#
loop_
_entity.id
_entity.type
_entity.pdbx_description
1 polymer ?
#
loop_
_entity_poly.entity_id
_entity_poly.type
_entity_poly.pdbx_seq_one_letter_code
_entity_poly.pdbx_strand_id
1 'polypeptide(L)'
;HVSPRCPFESSGAAAHWFCAGMAQVVEEEQGLLATSAATAGGGRHYGSVTSQSPRVCLVFNDSYLGGKRSEWLARLKAAGFCVEQTSPRYVAVAAPDDMVDRLASEKGSHGAHLMPATRERVLHLMLSEFDASLGGFLAVPGPFSGRGPKVELSTDLQEAGLVGWFWLHNKDAAQALSSPWSSWLGLSRQPLAGVRDYFGTRIAWHFLYLNFLARWMFVPAAASAAYSYAAFASLVRNGSVDNVFVPIFSGGMLLWGIVMAFSLMRLKARYLGRWSEDVGITGFEDVNTDAEFETSSDPETGELVRTYPPWKQAARRGVSAAVALLLAGAVGATGLGCLELRSHLVVLEPPPLGAIAAGAVTALCMAAVVRLVCFHWSGVLAHWENWGSRSAFHYSYASKCFSLEALAHLLPVAYLALLNLPVLGGARPANEESIFEALALQATTVFLCYFLCAAGAHAWSVYHWGLQARVVAERSLVRGAG
;
A
#
# COMPACT_ATOMS: atom_id res chain seq x y z
N HIS A 1 -22.15 -39.63 29.97
CA HIS A 1 -22.92 -38.45 29.54
C HIS A 1 -22.00 -37.24 29.57
N VAL A 2 -21.10 -37.06 28.59
CA VAL A 2 -21.31 -36.47 27.25
C VAL A 2 -21.96 -35.09 27.32
N SER A 3 -21.18 -34.09 26.88
CA SER A 3 -21.38 -32.64 26.84
C SER A 3 -22.51 -32.17 25.89
N PRO A 4 -22.77 -30.85 25.70
CA PRO A 4 -21.82 -29.96 25.02
C PRO A 4 -21.55 -28.61 25.70
N ARG A 5 -20.25 -28.25 25.67
CA ARG A 5 -19.74 -26.88 25.71
C ARG A 5 -19.93 -26.24 24.33
N CYS A 6 -20.36 -24.98 24.27
CA CYS A 6 -20.30 -24.16 23.06
C CYS A 6 -18.89 -23.56 22.88
N PRO A 7 -18.29 -23.61 21.67
CA PRO A 7 -16.99 -23.02 21.38
C PRO A 7 -17.15 -21.79 20.46
N PHE A 8 -17.04 -20.57 20.99
CA PHE A 8 -16.88 -19.35 20.17
C PHE A 8 -16.13 -18.26 20.96
N GLU A 9 -14.91 -18.59 21.38
CA GLU A 9 -13.91 -17.66 21.91
C GLU A 9 -12.56 -17.99 21.26
N SER A 10 -12.30 -17.51 20.05
CA SER A 10 -10.96 -17.69 19.44
C SER A 10 -10.53 -16.65 18.39
N SER A 11 -11.37 -15.68 18.01
CA SER A 11 -10.97 -14.68 16.99
C SER A 11 -10.18 -13.48 17.54
N GLY A 12 -10.16 -13.25 18.86
CA GLY A 12 -9.41 -12.15 19.50
C GLY A 12 -8.05 -12.54 20.08
N ALA A 13 -7.83 -13.81 20.42
CA ALA A 13 -6.63 -14.26 21.11
C ALA A 13 -5.42 -14.44 20.17
N ALA A 14 -5.66 -14.84 18.91
CA ALA A 14 -4.58 -15.08 17.96
C ALA A 14 -3.84 -13.78 17.58
N ALA A 15 -4.52 -12.64 17.50
CA ALA A 15 -3.88 -11.35 17.23
C ALA A 15 -2.98 -10.88 18.39
N HIS A 16 -3.35 -11.18 19.64
CA HIS A 16 -2.61 -10.77 20.84
C HIS A 16 -1.31 -11.57 21.04
N TRP A 17 -1.31 -12.87 20.73
CA TRP A 17 -0.11 -13.72 20.79
C TRP A 17 0.85 -13.48 19.62
N PHE A 18 0.35 -13.05 18.46
CA PHE A 18 1.16 -12.88 17.25
C PHE A 18 1.90 -11.54 17.19
N CYS A 19 1.28 -10.45 17.67
CA CYS A 19 2.01 -9.19 17.90
C CYS A 19 3.12 -9.38 18.95
N ALA A 20 2.89 -10.17 20.00
CA ALA A 20 3.91 -10.49 20.99
C ALA A 20 5.07 -11.31 20.41
N GLY A 21 4.78 -12.30 19.55
CA GLY A 21 5.82 -13.18 18.97
C GLY A 21 6.69 -12.54 17.87
N MET A 22 6.15 -11.65 17.03
CA MET A 22 6.98 -10.88 16.08
C MET A 22 7.71 -9.72 16.75
N ALA A 23 7.09 -9.10 17.76
CA ALA A 23 7.78 -8.15 18.63
C ALA A 23 8.98 -8.83 19.31
N GLN A 24 8.82 -10.05 19.85
CA GLN A 24 9.90 -10.78 20.54
C GLN A 24 11.12 -11.13 19.68
N VAL A 25 10.91 -11.49 18.42
CA VAL A 25 11.99 -11.96 17.54
C VAL A 25 12.78 -10.79 16.93
N VAL A 26 12.06 -9.72 16.56
CA VAL A 26 12.69 -8.42 16.27
C VAL A 26 13.27 -7.82 17.55
N GLU A 27 12.68 -8.08 18.72
CA GLU A 27 13.17 -7.64 20.04
C GLU A 27 14.53 -8.21 20.36
N GLU A 28 14.82 -9.46 20.00
CA GLU A 28 16.07 -10.14 20.35
C GLU A 28 17.24 -9.68 19.48
N GLU A 29 17.06 -9.60 18.15
CA GLU A 29 18.07 -9.02 17.25
C GLU A 29 18.24 -7.51 17.49
N GLN A 30 17.16 -6.72 17.52
CA GLN A 30 17.28 -5.28 17.79
C GLN A 30 17.66 -5.00 19.25
N GLY A 31 17.43 -5.94 20.17
CA GLY A 31 17.80 -5.84 21.59
C GLY A 31 19.30 -5.99 21.77
N LEU A 32 19.92 -6.93 21.06
CA LEU A 32 21.38 -7.07 20.95
C LEU A 32 22.02 -5.85 20.27
N LEU A 33 21.36 -5.27 19.26
CA LEU A 33 21.84 -4.06 18.58
C LEU A 33 21.70 -2.78 19.44
N ALA A 34 20.64 -2.66 20.23
CA ALA A 34 20.41 -1.52 21.12
C ALA A 34 21.28 -1.57 22.41
N THR A 35 21.55 -2.78 22.94
CA THR A 35 22.41 -2.94 24.13
C THR A 35 23.90 -2.77 23.83
N SER A 36 24.38 -3.08 22.62
CA SER A 36 25.75 -2.76 22.21
C SER A 36 25.95 -1.26 21.95
N ALA A 37 24.91 -0.56 21.45
CA ALA A 37 24.91 0.89 21.28
C ALA A 37 24.92 1.63 22.62
N ALA A 38 24.22 1.13 23.64
CA ALA A 38 24.21 1.72 24.99
C ALA A 38 25.53 1.53 25.77
N THR A 39 26.31 0.49 25.45
CA THR A 39 27.57 0.18 26.15
C THR A 39 28.82 0.84 25.53
N ALA A 40 28.71 1.46 24.34
CA ALA A 40 29.78 2.20 23.69
C ALA A 40 29.89 3.69 24.13
N GLY A 41 29.14 4.12 25.14
CA GLY A 41 29.09 5.50 25.67
C GLY A 41 30.34 6.00 26.42
N GLY A 42 31.51 5.39 26.19
CA GLY A 42 32.76 5.73 26.85
C GLY A 42 33.87 6.09 25.87
N GLY A 43 33.78 7.24 25.18
CA GLY A 43 34.92 7.73 24.41
C GLY A 43 34.64 8.84 23.40
N ARG A 44 35.04 10.07 23.78
CA ARG A 44 35.15 11.31 22.99
C ARG A 44 33.83 11.91 22.46
N HIS A 45 33.58 13.15 22.87
CA HIS A 45 32.47 14.01 22.46
C HIS A 45 32.36 14.15 20.93
N TYR A 46 31.60 13.27 20.31
CA TYR A 46 30.75 13.63 19.16
C TYR A 46 29.39 14.02 19.74
N GLY A 47 28.65 14.94 19.10
CA GLY A 47 27.35 15.44 19.59
C GLY A 47 26.41 14.31 20.06
N SER A 48 25.53 14.60 21.02
CA SER A 48 24.70 13.57 21.66
C SER A 48 23.72 12.94 20.65
N VAL A 49 24.11 11.83 20.03
CA VAL A 49 23.17 10.94 19.35
C VAL A 49 22.28 10.35 20.43
N THR A 50 21.01 10.75 20.42
CA THR A 50 20.01 10.23 21.36
C THR A 50 19.52 8.86 20.91
N SER A 51 18.88 8.11 21.81
CA SER A 51 18.19 6.86 21.43
C SER A 51 17.06 7.10 20.40
N GLN A 52 16.64 8.36 20.24
CA GLN A 52 15.59 8.79 19.32
C GLN A 52 16.12 9.32 17.98
N SER A 53 17.43 9.45 17.80
CA SER A 53 18.02 9.89 16.53
C SER A 53 17.70 8.86 15.42
N PRO A 54 17.39 9.30 14.19
CA PRO A 54 17.13 8.40 13.07
C PRO A 54 18.39 7.59 12.73
N ARG A 55 18.20 6.30 12.40
CA ARG A 55 19.30 5.40 12.06
C ARG A 55 18.97 4.62 10.79
N VAL A 56 19.85 4.71 9.80
CA VAL A 56 19.79 3.86 8.61
C VAL A 56 20.80 2.73 8.75
N CYS A 57 20.37 1.50 8.49
CA CYS A 57 21.26 0.35 8.46
C CYS A 57 21.69 0.08 7.02
N LEU A 58 23.00 0.09 6.78
CA LEU A 58 23.62 -0.29 5.52
C LEU A 58 24.10 -1.74 5.61
N VAL A 59 23.82 -2.52 4.57
CA VAL A 59 24.13 -3.95 4.47
C VAL A 59 25.26 -4.16 3.48
N PHE A 60 26.38 -4.69 3.97
CA PHE A 60 27.57 -5.00 3.17
C PHE A 60 27.70 -6.52 2.95
N ASN A 61 28.26 -6.91 1.79
CA ASN A 61 28.45 -8.32 1.42
C ASN A 61 29.52 -9.01 2.27
N ASP A 62 30.61 -8.28 2.52
CA ASP A 62 31.80 -8.79 3.20
C ASP A 62 31.83 -8.43 4.68
N SER A 63 32.29 -9.39 5.49
CA SER A 63 32.50 -9.25 6.93
C SER A 63 33.80 -8.52 7.27
N TYR A 64 34.73 -8.38 6.31
CA TYR A 64 36.02 -7.75 6.55
C TYR A 64 35.92 -6.22 6.54
N LEU A 65 36.52 -5.61 7.56
CA LEU A 65 36.67 -4.16 7.73
C LEU A 65 37.87 -3.58 6.99
N GLY A 66 38.58 -4.37 6.18
CA GLY A 66 39.78 -3.91 5.46
C GLY A 66 39.45 -3.19 4.14
N GLY A 67 40.31 -2.26 3.73
CA GLY A 67 40.25 -1.63 2.41
C GLY A 67 39.21 -0.51 2.28
N LYS A 68 38.64 -0.37 1.08
CA LYS A 68 37.77 0.77 0.68
C LYS A 68 36.56 1.00 1.57
N ARG A 69 36.01 -0.05 2.20
CA ARG A 69 34.92 0.10 3.18
C ARG A 69 35.35 0.94 4.39
N SER A 70 36.52 0.66 4.97
CA SER A 70 37.01 1.43 6.12
C SER A 70 37.33 2.87 5.76
N GLU A 71 37.89 3.10 4.56
CA GLU A 71 38.19 4.43 4.05
C GLU A 71 36.91 5.24 3.83
N TRP A 72 35.88 4.63 3.23
CA TRP A 72 34.58 5.27 3.04
C TRP A 72 33.90 5.58 4.37
N LEU A 73 33.89 4.63 5.33
CA LEU A 73 33.34 4.87 6.67
C LEU A 73 34.15 5.94 7.44
N ALA A 74 35.46 6.02 7.23
CA ALA A 74 36.30 7.06 7.83
C ALA A 74 35.98 8.43 7.25
N ARG A 75 35.73 8.54 5.93
CA ARG A 75 35.25 9.78 5.30
C ARG A 75 33.89 10.21 5.86
N LEU A 76 32.99 9.24 6.05
CA LEU A 76 31.66 9.51 6.59
C LEU A 76 31.75 10.00 8.05
N LYS A 77 32.60 9.39 8.88
CA LYS A 77 32.91 9.89 10.23
C LYS A 77 33.56 11.27 10.20
N ALA A 78 34.46 11.54 9.26
CA ALA A 78 35.12 12.84 9.11
C ALA A 78 34.13 13.95 8.70
N ALA A 79 33.05 13.60 8.00
CA ALA A 79 31.95 14.50 7.67
C ALA A 79 30.99 14.76 8.86
N GLY A 80 31.24 14.15 10.03
CA GLY A 80 30.47 14.37 11.25
C GLY A 80 29.36 13.37 11.51
N PHE A 81 29.17 12.37 10.65
CA PHE A 81 28.20 11.30 10.88
C PHE A 81 28.68 10.31 11.94
N CYS A 82 27.74 9.79 12.71
CA CYS A 82 27.97 8.75 13.69
C CYS A 82 27.77 7.38 13.04
N VAL A 83 28.81 6.54 13.12
CA VAL A 83 28.82 5.21 12.52
C VAL A 83 28.97 4.19 13.63
N GLU A 84 27.90 3.44 13.87
CA GLU A 84 27.83 2.35 14.82
C GLU A 84 27.91 1.03 14.06
N GLN A 85 29.02 0.31 14.20
CA GLN A 85 29.13 -1.02 13.62
C GLN A 85 28.53 -2.04 14.57
N THR A 86 27.45 -2.65 14.14
CA THR A 86 26.73 -3.63 14.96
C THR A 86 27.05 -5.07 14.59
N SER A 87 27.39 -5.33 13.32
CA SER A 87 27.87 -6.63 12.87
C SER A 87 28.96 -6.48 11.80
N PRO A 88 29.64 -7.57 11.42
CA PRO A 88 30.57 -7.54 10.30
C PRO A 88 29.90 -7.05 8.99
N ARG A 89 28.59 -7.28 8.82
CA ARG A 89 27.83 -6.91 7.61
C ARG A 89 26.93 -5.69 7.76
N TYR A 90 26.53 -5.38 8.98
CA TYR A 90 25.56 -4.32 9.27
C TYR A 90 26.26 -3.12 9.90
N VAL A 91 26.06 -1.96 9.29
CA VAL A 91 26.57 -0.69 9.79
C VAL A 91 25.40 0.26 9.95
N ALA A 92 25.13 0.68 11.18
CA ALA A 92 24.15 1.72 11.46
C ALA A 92 24.82 3.09 11.31
N VAL A 93 24.16 3.97 10.57
CA VAL A 93 24.60 5.35 10.33
C VAL A 93 23.53 6.28 10.88
N ALA A 94 23.98 7.26 11.67
CA ALA A 94 23.16 8.32 12.25
C ALA A 94 23.86 9.67 12.06
N ALA A 95 23.11 10.76 12.15
CA ALA A 95 23.66 12.11 12.24
C ALA A 95 23.42 12.67 13.64
N PRO A 96 24.33 13.50 14.17
CA PRO A 96 24.10 14.25 15.40
C PRO A 96 22.82 15.10 15.31
N ASP A 97 22.10 15.20 16.43
CA ASP A 97 20.80 15.87 16.49
C ASP A 97 20.88 17.34 16.04
N ASP A 98 21.96 18.04 16.40
CA ASP A 98 22.19 19.43 16.00
C ASP A 98 22.43 19.59 14.49
N MET A 99 23.05 18.61 13.84
CA MET A 99 23.29 18.60 12.41
C MET A 99 21.98 18.41 11.64
N VAL A 100 21.13 17.49 12.10
CA VAL A 100 19.79 17.24 11.54
C VAL A 100 18.90 18.47 11.69
N ASP A 101 18.89 19.07 12.89
CA ASP A 101 18.05 20.23 13.18
C ASP A 101 18.46 21.47 12.37
N ARG A 102 19.76 21.68 12.19
CA ARG A 102 20.27 22.77 11.33
C ARG A 102 19.80 22.61 9.89
N LEU A 103 20.04 21.45 9.27
CA LEU A 103 19.63 21.25 7.87
C LEU A 103 18.12 21.31 7.71
N ALA A 104 17.37 20.76 8.68
CA ALA A 104 15.91 20.89 8.70
C ALA A 104 15.50 22.38 8.68
N SER A 105 16.10 23.21 9.53
CA SER A 105 15.81 24.64 9.61
C SER A 105 16.20 25.40 8.33
N GLU A 106 17.33 25.07 7.71
CA GLU A 106 17.78 25.65 6.43
C GLU A 106 16.82 25.34 5.29
N LYS A 107 16.25 24.12 5.27
CA LYS A 107 15.25 23.72 4.26
C LYS A 107 13.82 24.19 4.60
N GLY A 108 13.67 25.10 5.58
CA GLY A 108 12.41 25.77 5.90
C GLY A 108 11.53 25.10 6.97
N SER A 109 12.04 24.06 7.65
CA SER A 109 11.28 23.27 8.63
C SER A 109 11.09 24.03 9.96
N HIS A 110 10.04 24.87 10.03
CA HIS A 110 9.69 25.58 11.27
C HIS A 110 8.75 24.74 12.15
N GLY A 111 9.28 23.71 12.82
CA GLY A 111 8.55 22.92 13.83
C GLY A 111 8.51 21.40 13.56
N ALA A 112 8.94 20.95 12.37
CA ALA A 112 8.98 19.54 12.01
C ALA A 112 10.30 18.83 12.37
N HIS A 113 11.25 19.52 13.03
CA HIS A 113 12.46 18.90 13.63
C HIS A 113 12.13 17.85 14.71
N LEU A 114 10.90 17.87 15.25
CA LEU A 114 10.45 16.94 16.29
C LEU A 114 9.91 15.60 15.75
N MET A 115 9.52 15.51 14.47
CA MET A 115 8.87 14.30 13.93
C MET A 115 9.91 13.24 13.53
N PRO A 116 9.88 12.01 14.08
CA PRO A 116 10.82 10.94 13.70
C PRO A 116 10.94 10.71 12.19
N ALA A 117 9.81 10.62 11.48
CA ALA A 117 9.80 10.41 10.03
C ALA A 117 10.44 11.57 9.25
N THR A 118 10.35 12.81 9.75
CA THR A 118 11.00 13.96 9.13
C THR A 118 12.51 13.91 9.35
N ARG A 119 12.96 13.52 10.54
CA ARG A 119 14.38 13.37 10.84
C ARG A 119 15.03 12.28 9.98
N GLU A 120 14.34 11.17 9.72
CA GLU A 120 14.79 10.14 8.77
C GLU A 120 14.96 10.69 7.35
N ARG A 121 14.02 11.52 6.87
CA ARG A 121 14.14 12.15 5.55
C ARG A 121 15.28 13.15 5.46
N VAL A 122 15.50 13.94 6.51
CA VAL A 122 16.65 14.85 6.58
C VAL A 122 17.94 14.04 6.56
N LEU A 123 18.03 12.93 7.30
CA LEU A 123 19.20 12.04 7.25
C LEU A 123 19.40 11.43 5.85
N HIS A 124 18.32 11.02 5.18
CA HIS A 124 18.36 10.55 3.79
C HIS A 124 18.95 11.60 2.86
N LEU A 125 18.48 12.86 2.97
CA LEU A 125 19.02 13.96 2.19
C LEU A 125 20.51 14.19 2.48
N MET A 126 20.91 14.23 3.75
CA MET A 126 22.31 14.44 4.13
C MET A 126 23.23 13.38 3.52
N LEU A 127 22.79 12.12 3.53
CA LEU A 127 23.53 11.01 2.92
C LEU A 127 23.56 11.12 1.39
N SER A 128 22.48 11.59 0.77
CA SER A 128 22.42 11.83 -0.67
C SER A 128 23.29 13.01 -1.12
N GLU A 129 23.39 14.08 -0.31
CA GLU A 129 24.25 15.24 -0.55
C GLU A 129 25.73 14.91 -0.29
N PHE A 130 26.02 14.00 0.67
CA PHE A 130 27.38 13.51 0.94
C PHE A 130 27.96 12.69 -0.21
N ASP A 131 27.17 11.76 -0.76
CA ASP A 131 27.55 10.94 -1.91
C ASP A 131 26.35 10.81 -2.87
N ALA A 132 26.45 11.44 -4.03
CA ALA A 132 25.37 11.44 -5.04
C ALA A 132 25.00 10.01 -5.49
N SER A 133 25.96 9.07 -5.47
CA SER A 133 25.70 7.68 -5.82
C SER A 133 24.90 6.95 -4.73
N LEU A 134 25.07 7.35 -3.48
CA LEU A 134 24.29 6.88 -2.35
C LEU A 134 22.85 7.41 -2.41
N GLY A 135 22.65 8.64 -2.89
CA GLY A 135 21.31 9.21 -3.10
C GLY A 135 20.43 8.37 -4.02
N GLY A 136 20.97 7.92 -5.15
CA GLY A 136 20.24 7.02 -6.05
C GLY A 136 20.07 5.60 -5.49
N PHE A 137 21.00 5.12 -4.68
CA PHE A 137 20.91 3.80 -4.02
C PHE A 137 19.88 3.77 -2.88
N LEU A 138 19.83 4.85 -2.09
CA LEU A 138 18.85 5.06 -1.02
C LEU A 138 17.47 5.45 -1.57
N ALA A 139 17.33 5.69 -2.87
CA ALA A 139 16.01 5.84 -3.46
C ALA A 139 15.27 4.50 -3.38
N VAL A 140 14.01 4.53 -2.94
CA VAL A 140 13.20 3.31 -2.88
C VAL A 140 12.98 2.81 -4.31
N PRO A 141 13.49 1.62 -4.68
CA PRO A 141 13.44 1.14 -6.04
C PRO A 141 12.00 1.09 -6.57
N GLY A 142 11.81 1.50 -7.82
CA GLY A 142 10.55 1.29 -8.52
C GLY A 142 10.31 -0.21 -8.77
N PRO A 143 9.05 -0.61 -9.07
CA PRO A 143 8.71 -1.99 -9.37
C PRO A 143 9.43 -2.55 -10.62
N PHE A 144 10.02 -1.66 -11.44
CA PHE A 144 10.77 -2.02 -12.64
C PHE A 144 12.27 -1.70 -12.54
N SER A 145 12.77 -1.38 -11.35
CA SER A 145 14.18 -1.01 -11.11
C SER A 145 15.20 -2.06 -11.58
N GLY A 146 14.80 -3.33 -11.71
CA GLY A 146 15.64 -4.40 -12.27
C GLY A 146 15.79 -4.35 -13.80
N ARG A 147 15.01 -3.53 -14.51
CA ARG A 147 15.01 -3.40 -15.99
C ARG A 147 15.62 -2.08 -16.48
N GLY A 148 15.74 -1.07 -15.62
CA GLY A 148 16.37 0.20 -15.94
C GLY A 148 17.89 0.17 -15.78
N PRO A 149 18.59 1.26 -16.12
CA PRO A 149 20.00 1.42 -15.77
C PRO A 149 20.10 1.28 -14.25
N LYS A 150 20.88 0.31 -13.77
CA LYS A 150 21.17 0.23 -12.33
C LYS A 150 21.82 1.56 -11.95
N VAL A 151 21.36 2.17 -10.86
CA VAL A 151 22.10 3.27 -10.26
C VAL A 151 23.50 2.73 -9.98
N GLU A 152 24.48 3.19 -10.76
CA GLU A 152 25.86 2.82 -10.53
C GLU A 152 26.28 3.49 -9.22
N LEU A 153 26.44 2.67 -8.18
CA LEU A 153 27.11 3.13 -6.98
C LEU A 153 28.51 3.62 -7.39
N SER A 154 29.07 4.58 -6.64
CA SER A 154 30.45 4.99 -6.85
C SER A 154 31.36 3.75 -6.82
N THR A 155 32.44 3.77 -7.60
CA THR A 155 33.43 2.67 -7.63
C THR A 155 33.87 2.29 -6.22
N ASP A 156 33.99 3.30 -5.34
CA ASP A 156 34.34 3.11 -3.94
C ASP A 156 33.27 2.36 -3.13
N LEU A 157 31.99 2.64 -3.33
CA LEU A 157 30.89 1.95 -2.66
C LEU A 157 30.63 0.54 -3.22
N GLN A 158 30.83 0.35 -4.53
CA GLN A 158 30.78 -0.97 -5.16
C GLN A 158 31.87 -1.88 -4.61
N GLU A 159 33.10 -1.36 -4.54
CA GLU A 159 34.24 -2.07 -3.96
C GLU A 159 34.15 -2.23 -2.44
N ALA A 160 33.47 -1.31 -1.75
CA ALA A 160 33.10 -1.51 -0.34
C ALA A 160 32.07 -2.64 -0.14
N GLY A 161 31.41 -3.09 -1.21
CA GLY A 161 30.50 -4.22 -1.20
C GLY A 161 29.11 -3.89 -0.63
N LEU A 162 28.61 -2.67 -0.82
CA LEU A 162 27.27 -2.27 -0.38
C LEU A 162 26.17 -3.00 -1.18
N VAL A 163 25.29 -3.73 -0.49
CA VAL A 163 24.26 -4.60 -1.08
C VAL A 163 22.85 -4.06 -0.88
N GLY A 164 22.55 -3.55 0.31
CA GLY A 164 21.20 -3.12 0.65
C GLY A 164 21.17 -2.13 1.81
N TRP A 165 19.98 -1.64 2.12
CA TRP A 165 19.77 -0.72 3.22
C TRP A 165 18.33 -0.83 3.75
N PHE A 166 18.11 -0.48 5.01
CA PHE A 166 16.78 -0.36 5.61
C PHE A 166 16.80 0.60 6.82
N TRP A 167 15.64 1.17 7.15
CA TRP A 167 15.46 2.02 8.33
C TRP A 167 15.33 1.18 9.59
N LEU A 168 15.96 1.61 10.68
CA LEU A 168 15.82 0.97 11.98
C LEU A 168 14.60 1.54 12.72
N HIS A 169 13.69 0.66 13.14
CA HIS A 169 12.52 1.05 13.92
C HIS A 169 12.90 1.47 15.34
N ASN A 170 12.39 2.62 15.78
CA ASN A 170 12.38 2.96 17.19
C ASN A 170 11.31 2.14 17.91
N LYS A 171 11.74 1.24 18.81
CA LYS A 171 10.86 0.34 19.57
C LYS A 171 9.92 1.08 20.51
N ASP A 172 10.42 2.08 21.22
CA ASP A 172 9.63 2.83 22.22
C ASP A 172 8.49 3.58 21.52
N ALA A 173 8.78 4.21 20.40
CA ALA A 173 7.77 4.89 19.58
C ALA A 173 6.79 3.88 18.94
N ALA A 174 7.28 2.74 18.44
CA ALA A 174 6.42 1.68 17.91
C ALA A 174 5.49 1.09 18.97
N GLN A 175 5.98 0.89 20.19
CA GLN A 175 5.21 0.37 21.32
C GLN A 175 4.19 1.40 21.83
N ALA A 176 4.52 2.70 21.83
CA ALA A 176 3.53 3.75 22.10
C ALA A 176 2.39 3.72 21.07
N LEU A 177 2.70 3.38 19.81
CA LEU A 177 1.72 3.14 18.76
C LEU A 177 1.03 1.78 18.86
N SER A 178 1.44 0.81 19.69
CA SER A 178 0.83 -0.54 19.71
C SER A 178 -0.46 -0.64 20.54
N SER A 179 -0.85 0.44 21.23
CA SER A 179 -2.14 0.53 21.94
C SER A 179 -3.32 0.17 21.02
N PRO A 180 -4.45 -0.37 21.53
CA PRO A 180 -5.55 -0.81 20.67
C PRO A 180 -6.13 0.35 19.85
N TRP A 181 -5.98 0.27 18.52
CA TRP A 181 -6.44 1.31 17.58
C TRP A 181 -7.95 1.30 17.37
N SER A 182 -8.64 0.23 17.74
CA SER A 182 -10.07 0.08 17.59
C SER A 182 -10.75 -0.34 18.89
N SER A 183 -11.82 0.37 19.23
CA SER A 183 -12.86 -0.13 20.13
C SER A 183 -13.72 -1.16 19.38
N TRP A 184 -14.56 -1.92 20.10
CA TRP A 184 -15.40 -2.99 19.55
C TRP A 184 -16.27 -2.63 18.32
N LEU A 185 -16.56 -1.34 18.08
CA LEU A 185 -17.32 -0.86 16.91
C LEU A 185 -16.49 -0.16 15.82
N GLY A 186 -15.16 -0.06 15.93
CA GLY A 186 -14.34 0.64 14.93
C GLY A 186 -14.57 2.16 14.83
N LEU A 187 -15.35 2.75 15.75
CA LEU A 187 -15.58 4.21 15.85
C LEU A 187 -14.48 4.96 16.62
N SER A 188 -13.48 4.27 17.18
CA SER A 188 -12.39 4.92 17.92
C SER A 188 -11.63 5.91 17.04
N ARG A 189 -11.13 6.99 17.65
CA ARG A 189 -10.21 7.92 16.97
C ARG A 189 -8.85 7.23 16.90
N GLN A 190 -8.53 6.68 15.72
CA GLN A 190 -7.17 6.22 15.42
C GLN A 190 -6.15 7.35 15.70
N PRO A 191 -4.96 7.04 16.25
CA PRO A 191 -3.94 8.03 16.58
C PRO A 191 -3.22 8.53 15.31
N LEU A 192 -3.94 9.26 14.46
CA LEU A 192 -3.46 9.70 13.14
C LEU A 192 -2.21 10.58 13.22
N ALA A 193 -2.08 11.41 14.26
CA ALA A 193 -0.87 12.21 14.49
C ALA A 193 0.34 11.31 14.78
N GLY A 194 0.22 10.35 15.70
CA GLY A 194 1.30 9.41 16.01
C GLY A 194 1.70 8.55 14.81
N VAL A 195 0.72 8.09 14.01
CA VAL A 195 0.99 7.36 12.75
C VAL A 195 1.75 8.24 11.75
N ARG A 196 1.37 9.51 11.61
CA ARG A 196 2.07 10.47 10.73
C ARG A 196 3.49 10.72 11.22
N ASP A 197 3.67 10.96 12.50
CA ASP A 197 4.96 11.35 13.04
C ASP A 197 5.97 10.18 12.98
N TYR A 198 5.49 8.93 13.07
CA TYR A 198 6.30 7.71 12.98
C TYR A 198 6.50 7.19 11.55
N PHE A 199 5.44 7.00 10.77
CA PHE A 199 5.49 6.40 9.42
C PHE A 199 5.55 7.43 8.28
N GLY A 200 5.35 8.71 8.59
CA GLY A 200 5.26 9.78 7.61
C GLY A 200 3.87 10.00 7.03
N THR A 201 3.74 11.11 6.31
CA THR A 201 2.45 11.62 5.83
C THR A 201 1.78 10.72 4.79
N ARG A 202 2.54 10.06 3.91
CA ARG A 202 1.96 9.17 2.88
C ARG A 202 1.14 8.02 3.51
N ILE A 203 1.66 7.39 4.56
CA ILE A 203 0.97 6.30 5.27
C ILE A 203 -0.18 6.85 6.11
N ALA A 204 0.01 8.01 6.77
CA ALA A 204 -1.06 8.66 7.53
C ALA A 204 -2.29 9.03 6.68
N TRP A 205 -2.08 9.46 5.43
CA TRP A 205 -3.18 9.70 4.48
C TRP A 205 -4.01 8.45 4.19
N HIS A 206 -3.35 7.30 4.08
CA HIS A 206 -4.05 6.03 3.89
C HIS A 206 -4.95 5.69 5.09
N PHE A 207 -4.42 5.77 6.31
CA PHE A 207 -5.21 5.53 7.53
C PHE A 207 -6.33 6.56 7.74
N LEU A 208 -6.07 7.84 7.42
CA LEU A 208 -7.10 8.88 7.46
C LEU A 208 -8.26 8.55 6.52
N TYR A 209 -7.95 8.15 5.28
CA TYR A 209 -8.96 7.74 4.30
C TYR A 209 -9.73 6.50 4.76
N LEU A 210 -9.03 5.48 5.26
CA LEU A 210 -9.65 4.26 5.75
C LEU A 210 -10.61 4.52 6.91
N ASN A 211 -10.21 5.32 7.90
CA ASN A 211 -11.06 5.71 9.03
C ASN A 211 -12.24 6.59 8.60
N PHE A 212 -12.04 7.49 7.64
CA PHE A 212 -13.15 8.24 7.03
C PHE A 212 -14.15 7.29 6.36
N LEU A 213 -13.66 6.40 5.50
CA LEU A 213 -14.50 5.45 4.77
C LEU A 213 -15.30 4.56 5.73
N ALA A 214 -14.65 3.95 6.72
CA ALA A 214 -15.30 3.07 7.69
C ALA A 214 -16.46 3.75 8.43
N ARG A 215 -16.28 5.01 8.85
CA ARG A 215 -17.34 5.77 9.54
C ARG A 215 -18.48 6.15 8.60
N TRP A 216 -18.16 6.53 7.37
CA TRP A 216 -19.17 6.93 6.39
C TRP A 216 -19.97 5.75 5.84
N MET A 217 -19.40 4.53 5.83
CA MET A 217 -20.10 3.30 5.46
C MET A 217 -21.18 2.86 6.46
N PHE A 218 -21.20 3.40 7.68
CA PHE A 218 -22.25 3.06 8.64
C PHE A 218 -23.64 3.53 8.18
N VAL A 219 -23.72 4.68 7.51
CA VAL A 219 -24.98 5.23 6.97
C VAL A 219 -25.59 4.31 5.91
N PRO A 220 -24.90 3.94 4.81
CA PRO A 220 -25.46 3.04 3.82
C PRO A 220 -25.69 1.64 4.39
N ALA A 221 -24.89 1.16 5.35
CA ALA A 221 -25.13 -0.12 6.00
C ALA A 221 -26.46 -0.13 6.79
N ALA A 222 -26.69 0.90 7.64
CA ALA A 222 -27.93 1.03 8.40
C ALA A 222 -29.14 1.27 7.50
N ALA A 223 -29.01 2.14 6.49
CA ALA A 223 -30.07 2.42 5.52
C ALA A 223 -30.43 1.16 4.71
N SER A 224 -29.42 0.40 4.26
CA SER A 224 -29.64 -0.86 3.54
C SER A 224 -30.29 -1.91 4.43
N ALA A 225 -29.91 -2.03 5.70
CA ALA A 225 -30.56 -2.96 6.64
C ALA A 225 -32.04 -2.62 6.85
N ALA A 226 -32.37 -1.33 7.02
CA ALA A 226 -33.74 -0.86 7.15
C ALA A 226 -34.55 -1.11 5.86
N TYR A 227 -33.95 -0.85 4.69
CA TYR A 227 -34.57 -1.13 3.40
C TYR A 227 -34.82 -2.63 3.19
N SER A 228 -33.83 -3.48 3.47
CA SER A 228 -33.97 -4.94 3.37
C SER A 228 -35.08 -5.47 4.29
N TYR A 229 -35.21 -4.93 5.50
CA TYR A 229 -36.32 -5.25 6.39
C TYR A 229 -37.68 -4.83 5.81
N ALA A 230 -37.78 -3.61 5.27
CA ALA A 230 -39.00 -3.11 4.65
C ALA A 230 -39.40 -3.93 3.40
N ALA A 231 -38.42 -4.28 2.57
CA ALA A 231 -38.60 -5.14 1.40
C ALA A 231 -39.09 -6.54 1.80
N PHE A 232 -38.46 -7.15 2.81
CA PHE A 232 -38.88 -8.45 3.35
C PHE A 232 -40.31 -8.39 3.91
N ALA A 233 -40.64 -7.35 4.67
CA ALA A 233 -41.98 -7.18 5.24
C ALA A 233 -43.06 -6.90 4.18
N SER A 234 -42.69 -6.35 3.03
CA SER A 234 -43.62 -6.18 1.89
C SER A 234 -43.79 -7.48 1.11
N LEU A 235 -42.71 -8.24 0.89
CA LEU A 235 -42.76 -9.55 0.27
C LEU A 235 -43.72 -10.49 1.02
N VAL A 236 -43.66 -10.50 2.36
CA VAL A 236 -44.55 -11.32 3.20
C VAL A 236 -46.02 -10.87 3.12
N ARG A 237 -46.29 -9.58 2.91
CA ARG A 237 -47.66 -9.02 2.92
C ARG A 237 -48.33 -9.01 1.56
N ASN A 238 -47.60 -8.59 0.53
CA ASN A 238 -48.12 -8.29 -0.79
C ASN A 238 -47.63 -9.28 -1.85
N GLY A 239 -46.72 -10.20 -1.50
CA GLY A 239 -46.11 -11.14 -2.44
C GLY A 239 -45.15 -10.50 -3.45
N SER A 240 -44.84 -9.21 -3.32
CA SER A 240 -43.96 -8.47 -4.24
C SER A 240 -42.91 -7.64 -3.48
N VAL A 241 -41.73 -7.51 -4.09
CA VAL A 241 -40.59 -6.72 -3.60
C VAL A 241 -40.72 -5.24 -4.01
N ASP A 242 -41.59 -4.93 -4.96
CA ASP A 242 -41.80 -3.56 -5.45
C ASP A 242 -42.49 -2.69 -4.40
N ASN A 243 -41.81 -1.60 -4.03
CA ASN A 243 -42.24 -0.71 -2.97
C ASN A 243 -41.92 0.74 -3.28
N VAL A 244 -42.74 1.66 -2.77
CA VAL A 244 -42.48 3.11 -2.81
C VAL A 244 -41.14 3.49 -2.16
N PHE A 245 -40.60 2.61 -1.30
CA PHE A 245 -39.31 2.80 -0.65
C PHE A 245 -38.10 2.65 -1.60
N VAL A 246 -38.25 1.97 -2.74
CA VAL A 246 -37.17 1.76 -3.73
C VAL A 246 -36.63 3.11 -4.26
N PRO A 247 -37.43 4.01 -4.87
CA PRO A 247 -36.93 5.29 -5.35
C PRO A 247 -36.42 6.20 -4.23
N ILE A 248 -37.02 6.13 -3.03
CA ILE A 248 -36.59 6.91 -1.86
C ILE A 248 -35.19 6.47 -1.41
N PHE A 249 -34.97 5.15 -1.32
CA PHE A 249 -33.66 4.59 -0.98
C PHE A 249 -32.61 4.96 -2.03
N SER A 250 -32.92 4.78 -3.32
CA SER A 250 -32.01 5.13 -4.42
C SER A 250 -31.63 6.61 -4.42
N GLY A 251 -32.60 7.52 -4.26
CA GLY A 251 -32.34 8.95 -4.15
C GLY A 251 -31.53 9.31 -2.90
N GLY A 252 -31.82 8.67 -1.76
CA GLY A 252 -31.05 8.82 -0.52
C GLY A 252 -29.60 8.37 -0.65
N MET A 253 -29.35 7.23 -1.33
CA MET A 253 -28.01 6.72 -1.59
C MET A 253 -27.22 7.60 -2.56
N LEU A 254 -27.88 8.15 -3.58
CA LEU A 254 -27.28 9.14 -4.48
C LEU A 254 -26.85 10.40 -3.71
N LEU A 255 -27.76 10.95 -2.90
CA LEU A 255 -27.47 12.12 -2.07
C LEU A 255 -26.33 11.83 -1.08
N TRP A 256 -26.36 10.68 -0.42
CA TRP A 256 -25.29 10.25 0.47
C TRP A 256 -23.94 10.20 -0.25
N GLY A 257 -23.87 9.65 -1.46
CA GLY A 257 -22.64 9.59 -2.26
C GLY A 257 -22.07 10.99 -2.56
N ILE A 258 -22.93 11.92 -2.94
CA ILE A 258 -22.55 13.33 -3.17
C ILE A 258 -22.02 13.97 -1.88
N VAL A 259 -22.75 13.83 -0.76
CA VAL A 259 -22.37 14.41 0.53
C VAL A 259 -21.07 13.79 1.06
N MET A 260 -20.86 12.48 0.88
CA MET A 260 -19.62 11.79 1.24
C MET A 260 -18.44 12.35 0.44
N ALA A 261 -18.59 12.49 -0.88
CA ALA A 261 -17.53 13.04 -1.75
C ALA A 261 -17.15 14.47 -1.34
N PHE A 262 -18.13 15.35 -1.12
CA PHE A 262 -17.85 16.71 -0.63
C PHE A 262 -17.18 16.72 0.74
N SER A 263 -17.61 15.83 1.63
CA SER A 263 -17.03 15.73 2.98
C SER A 263 -15.59 15.22 2.94
N LEU A 264 -15.27 14.30 2.03
CA LEU A 264 -13.89 13.85 1.80
C LEU A 264 -13.02 15.00 1.26
N MET A 265 -13.52 15.79 0.31
CA MET A 265 -12.79 16.95 -0.22
C MET A 265 -12.52 18.00 0.87
N ARG A 266 -13.51 18.29 1.72
CA ARG A 266 -13.34 19.17 2.88
C ARG A 266 -12.34 18.61 3.89
N LEU A 267 -12.39 17.30 4.16
CA LEU A 267 -11.44 16.62 5.04
C LEU A 267 -10.01 16.74 4.49
N LYS A 268 -9.83 16.47 3.19
CA LYS A 268 -8.54 16.60 2.52
C LYS A 268 -8.00 18.01 2.66
N ALA A 269 -8.80 19.04 2.39
CA ALA A 269 -8.37 20.43 2.53
C ALA A 269 -7.95 20.79 3.96
N ARG A 270 -8.69 20.32 4.98
CA ARG A 270 -8.36 20.54 6.40
C ARG A 270 -7.04 19.91 6.81
N TYR A 271 -6.76 18.70 6.32
CA TYR A 271 -5.53 17.99 6.67
C TYR A 271 -4.35 18.42 5.81
N LEU A 272 -4.56 18.89 4.57
CA LEU A 272 -3.50 19.40 3.72
C LEU A 272 -2.78 20.60 4.37
N GLY A 273 -3.52 21.51 5.01
CA GLY A 273 -2.91 22.64 5.74
C GLY A 273 -2.37 22.30 7.14
N ARG A 274 -2.70 21.13 7.70
CA ARG A 274 -2.21 20.68 9.02
C ARG A 274 -1.02 19.73 8.93
N TRP A 275 -0.99 18.98 7.83
CA TRP A 275 0.03 17.99 7.50
C TRP A 275 0.85 18.43 6.30
N SER A 276 0.78 19.71 5.93
CA SER A 276 1.82 20.30 5.11
C SER A 276 3.13 20.08 5.85
N GLU A 277 3.96 19.22 5.29
CA GLU A 277 5.31 19.09 5.77
C GLU A 277 5.99 20.42 5.39
N ASP A 278 6.42 21.21 6.37
CA ASP A 278 7.11 22.51 6.16
C ASP A 278 8.51 22.34 5.54
N VAL A 279 8.76 21.16 4.98
CA VAL A 279 10.04 20.65 4.62
C VAL A 279 10.03 20.58 3.10
N GLY A 280 10.68 21.54 2.44
CA GLY A 280 10.80 21.62 0.97
C GLY A 280 11.57 20.46 0.32
N ILE A 281 11.74 19.34 1.03
CA ILE A 281 12.43 18.11 0.61
C ILE A 281 11.60 17.31 -0.41
N THR A 282 10.32 17.64 -0.59
CA THR A 282 9.39 16.92 -1.47
C THR A 282 9.81 16.87 -2.95
N GLY A 283 10.73 17.75 -3.38
CA GLY A 283 11.21 17.81 -4.76
C GLY A 283 12.12 16.64 -5.18
N PHE A 284 13.02 16.18 -4.30
CA PHE A 284 13.96 15.10 -4.62
C PHE A 284 13.38 13.70 -4.37
N GLU A 285 12.51 13.56 -3.36
CA GLU A 285 11.91 12.26 -2.99
C GLU A 285 10.86 11.74 -3.97
N ASP A 286 10.25 12.62 -4.76
CA ASP A 286 9.21 12.23 -5.71
C ASP A 286 9.76 12.00 -7.13
N VAL A 287 11.07 12.10 -7.35
CA VAL A 287 11.66 11.74 -8.65
C VAL A 287 11.57 10.23 -8.84
N ASN A 288 11.07 9.82 -10.01
CA ASN A 288 11.04 8.43 -10.41
C ASN A 288 12.44 8.02 -10.93
N THR A 289 13.10 7.10 -10.22
CA THR A 289 14.42 6.58 -10.61
C THR A 289 14.39 5.81 -11.93
N ASP A 290 13.24 5.22 -12.27
CA ASP A 290 13.08 4.39 -13.46
C ASP A 290 12.78 5.25 -14.71
N ALA A 291 12.72 6.58 -14.57
CA ALA A 291 12.38 7.47 -15.66
C ALA A 291 13.60 7.86 -16.50
N GLU A 292 13.43 7.85 -17.82
CA GLU A 292 14.40 8.35 -18.78
C GLU A 292 14.25 9.86 -18.92
N PHE A 293 15.34 10.60 -18.77
CA PHE A 293 15.35 12.05 -18.95
C PHE A 293 16.35 12.45 -20.03
N GLU A 294 15.99 13.45 -20.83
CA GLU A 294 16.88 14.12 -21.77
C GLU A 294 17.34 15.44 -21.11
N THR A 295 18.63 15.76 -21.23
CA THR A 295 19.15 17.04 -20.71
C THR A 295 18.71 18.16 -21.64
N SER A 296 17.89 19.07 -21.15
CA SER A 296 17.44 20.24 -21.89
C SER A 296 17.84 21.50 -21.12
N SER A 297 18.29 22.53 -21.82
CA SER A 297 18.54 23.83 -21.20
C SER A 297 17.20 24.50 -20.97
N ASP A 298 16.91 24.87 -19.73
CA ASP A 298 15.72 25.66 -19.43
C ASP A 298 15.84 27.04 -20.10
N PRO A 299 14.88 27.45 -20.94
CA PRO A 299 14.92 28.72 -21.65
C PRO A 299 14.90 29.95 -20.74
N GLU A 300 14.40 29.84 -19.51
CA GLU A 300 14.28 30.98 -18.59
C GLU A 300 15.48 31.10 -17.63
N THR A 301 16.00 29.97 -17.13
CA THR A 301 17.09 29.96 -16.13
C THR A 301 18.46 29.65 -16.72
N GLY A 302 18.53 29.07 -17.92
CA GLY A 302 19.78 28.58 -18.50
C GLY A 302 20.36 27.35 -17.78
N GLU A 303 19.67 26.83 -16.76
CA GLU A 303 20.09 25.65 -16.04
C GLU A 303 19.79 24.38 -16.86
N LEU A 304 20.67 23.40 -16.75
CA LEU A 304 20.49 22.10 -17.39
C LEU A 304 19.47 21.28 -16.59
N VAL A 305 18.22 21.27 -17.04
CA VAL A 305 17.14 20.51 -16.41
C VAL A 305 16.95 19.18 -17.13
N ARG A 306 16.83 18.11 -16.36
CA ARG A 306 16.48 16.77 -16.86
C ARG A 306 14.98 16.72 -17.11
N THR A 307 14.57 16.81 -18.38
CA THR A 307 13.14 16.79 -18.76
C THR A 307 12.88 15.74 -19.83
N TYR A 308 11.62 15.30 -19.93
CA TYR A 308 11.19 14.40 -20.99
C TYR A 308 10.30 15.16 -21.98
N PRO A 309 10.53 15.09 -23.29
CA PRO A 309 9.77 15.87 -24.26
C PRO A 309 8.26 15.58 -24.19
N PRO A 310 7.40 16.61 -24.05
CA PRO A 310 5.98 16.40 -23.78
C PRO A 310 5.24 15.74 -24.95
N TRP A 311 5.66 16.00 -26.19
CA TRP A 311 5.05 15.37 -27.37
C TRP A 311 5.34 13.87 -27.46
N LYS A 312 6.55 13.43 -27.09
CA LYS A 312 6.91 12.00 -27.01
C LYS A 312 6.05 11.34 -25.96
N GLN A 313 5.91 12.00 -24.80
CA GLN A 313 5.09 11.49 -23.70
C GLN A 313 3.61 11.41 -24.09
N ALA A 314 3.08 12.42 -24.79
CA ALA A 314 1.70 12.43 -25.26
C ALA A 314 1.42 11.30 -26.27
N ALA A 315 2.34 11.08 -27.23
CA ALA A 315 2.24 9.96 -28.17
C ALA A 315 2.26 8.61 -27.44
N ARG A 316 3.14 8.45 -26.45
CA ARG A 316 3.17 7.24 -25.61
C ARG A 316 1.86 7.07 -24.83
N ARG A 317 1.33 8.12 -24.21
CA ARG A 317 0.02 8.06 -23.52
C ARG A 317 -1.11 7.65 -24.47
N GLY A 318 -1.11 8.14 -25.71
CA GLY A 318 -2.10 7.75 -26.73
C GLY A 318 -2.09 6.26 -27.05
N VAL A 319 -0.91 5.70 -27.30
CA VAL A 319 -0.76 4.25 -27.53
C VAL A 319 -1.09 3.44 -26.28
N SER A 320 -0.66 3.91 -25.10
CA SER A 320 -0.99 3.24 -23.84
C SER A 320 -2.50 3.20 -23.60
N ALA A 321 -3.22 4.28 -23.93
CA ALA A 321 -4.67 4.33 -23.83
C ALA A 321 -5.34 3.35 -24.81
N ALA A 322 -4.85 3.26 -26.05
CA ALA A 322 -5.35 2.28 -27.02
C ALA A 322 -5.17 0.83 -26.54
N VAL A 323 -4.00 0.47 -26.00
CA VAL A 323 -3.77 -0.86 -25.42
C VAL A 323 -4.65 -1.10 -24.19
N ALA A 324 -4.81 -0.09 -23.32
CA ALA A 324 -5.70 -0.20 -22.16
C ALA A 324 -7.17 -0.42 -22.57
N LEU A 325 -7.63 0.18 -23.68
CA LEU A 325 -8.96 -0.08 -24.25
C LEU A 325 -9.10 -1.51 -24.78
N LEU A 326 -8.06 -2.08 -25.40
CA LEU A 326 -8.08 -3.48 -25.82
C LEU A 326 -8.16 -4.43 -24.62
N LEU A 327 -7.40 -4.14 -23.56
CA LEU A 327 -7.48 -4.89 -22.30
C LEU A 327 -8.86 -4.76 -21.65
N ALA A 328 -9.46 -3.57 -21.67
CA ALA A 328 -10.82 -3.35 -21.22
C ALA A 328 -11.83 -4.18 -22.02
N GLY A 329 -11.70 -4.22 -23.35
CA GLY A 329 -12.52 -5.08 -24.21
C GLY A 329 -12.39 -6.56 -23.87
N ALA A 330 -11.16 -7.05 -23.65
CA ALA A 330 -10.91 -8.44 -23.26
C ALA A 330 -11.50 -8.78 -21.88
N VAL A 331 -11.37 -7.88 -20.90
CA VAL A 331 -12.01 -7.99 -19.58
C VAL A 331 -13.54 -8.04 -19.73
N GLY A 332 -14.10 -7.17 -20.55
CA GLY A 332 -15.54 -7.14 -20.80
C GLY A 332 -16.05 -8.44 -21.44
N ALA A 333 -15.36 -8.92 -22.48
CA ALA A 333 -15.68 -10.20 -23.11
C ALA A 333 -15.58 -11.38 -22.13
N THR A 334 -14.56 -11.39 -21.28
CA THR A 334 -14.40 -12.41 -20.23
C THR A 334 -15.55 -12.35 -19.21
N GLY A 335 -15.92 -11.16 -18.77
CA GLY A 335 -17.03 -10.96 -17.84
C GLY A 335 -18.36 -11.45 -18.41
N LEU A 336 -18.65 -11.16 -19.68
CA LEU A 336 -19.84 -11.67 -20.37
C LEU A 336 -19.78 -13.19 -20.58
N GLY A 337 -18.62 -13.75 -20.94
CA GLY A 337 -18.43 -15.20 -21.05
C GLY A 337 -18.62 -15.92 -19.71
N CYS A 338 -18.22 -15.30 -18.61
CA CYS A 338 -18.47 -15.80 -17.26
C CYS A 338 -19.96 -15.86 -16.93
N LEU A 339 -20.77 -14.89 -17.38
CA LEU A 339 -22.23 -14.92 -17.23
C LEU A 339 -22.86 -16.11 -17.96
N GLU A 340 -22.40 -16.37 -19.19
CA GLU A 340 -22.90 -17.49 -19.99
C GLU A 340 -22.49 -18.84 -19.39
N LEU A 341 -21.22 -18.97 -18.97
CA LEU A 341 -20.77 -20.18 -18.28
C LEU A 341 -21.62 -20.47 -17.04
N ARG A 342 -21.97 -19.43 -16.30
CA ARG A 342 -22.84 -19.53 -15.12
C ARG A 342 -24.24 -20.01 -15.49
N SER A 343 -24.86 -19.47 -16.54
CA SER A 343 -26.21 -19.88 -16.96
C SER A 343 -26.26 -21.38 -17.29
N HIS A 344 -25.20 -21.92 -17.90
CA HIS A 344 -25.06 -23.35 -18.15
C HIS A 344 -24.82 -24.18 -16.89
N LEU A 345 -23.94 -23.75 -15.98
CA LEU A 345 -23.62 -24.50 -14.76
C LEU A 345 -24.83 -24.62 -13.81
N VAL A 346 -25.66 -23.58 -13.73
CA VAL A 346 -26.87 -23.60 -12.88
C VAL A 346 -27.90 -24.63 -13.36
N VAL A 347 -27.91 -24.98 -14.66
CA VAL A 347 -28.80 -26.01 -15.20
C VAL A 347 -28.31 -27.43 -14.89
N LEU A 348 -26.99 -27.62 -14.73
CA LEU A 348 -26.37 -28.93 -14.56
C LEU A 348 -26.37 -29.45 -13.12
N GLU A 349 -26.33 -28.54 -12.14
CA GLU A 349 -26.26 -28.91 -10.71
C GLU A 349 -27.50 -28.49 -9.93
N PRO A 350 -27.94 -29.28 -8.93
CA PRO A 350 -29.07 -28.90 -8.10
C PRO A 350 -28.75 -27.64 -7.26
N PRO A 351 -29.72 -26.73 -7.06
CA PRO A 351 -29.55 -25.60 -6.15
C PRO A 351 -29.40 -26.11 -4.70
N PRO A 352 -28.55 -25.50 -3.85
CA PRO A 352 -27.79 -24.25 -4.03
C PRO A 352 -26.33 -24.44 -4.50
N LEU A 353 -25.84 -25.68 -4.61
CA LEU A 353 -24.42 -25.97 -4.89
C LEU A 353 -23.99 -25.43 -6.27
N GLY A 354 -24.80 -25.64 -7.31
CA GLY A 354 -24.51 -25.14 -8.66
C GLY A 354 -24.36 -23.62 -8.74
N ALA A 355 -25.20 -22.88 -8.00
CA ALA A 355 -25.14 -21.42 -7.94
C ALA A 355 -23.86 -20.92 -7.24
N ILE A 356 -23.44 -21.59 -6.17
CA ILE A 356 -22.22 -21.25 -5.43
C ILE A 356 -20.98 -21.60 -6.26
N ALA A 357 -20.94 -22.80 -6.86
CA ALA A 357 -19.85 -23.25 -7.71
C ALA A 357 -19.67 -22.31 -8.92
N ALA A 358 -20.75 -21.98 -9.63
CA ALA A 358 -20.71 -21.04 -10.74
C ALA A 358 -20.28 -19.63 -10.30
N GLY A 359 -20.75 -19.14 -9.14
CA GLY A 359 -20.31 -17.87 -8.56
C GLY A 359 -18.82 -17.85 -8.19
N ALA A 360 -18.30 -18.94 -7.64
CA ALA A 360 -16.89 -19.07 -7.29
C ALA A 360 -15.99 -19.12 -8.54
N VAL A 361 -16.38 -19.90 -9.56
CA VAL A 361 -15.63 -20.01 -10.82
C VAL A 361 -15.56 -18.66 -11.53
N THR A 362 -16.69 -17.96 -11.65
CA THR A 362 -16.73 -16.64 -12.29
C THR A 362 -15.90 -15.59 -11.54
N ALA A 363 -15.98 -15.57 -10.20
CA ALA A 363 -15.16 -14.68 -9.37
C ALA A 363 -13.65 -15.00 -9.51
N LEU A 364 -13.27 -16.28 -9.53
CA LEU A 364 -11.88 -16.71 -9.68
C LEU A 364 -11.33 -16.37 -11.08
N CYS A 365 -12.11 -16.63 -12.13
CA CYS A 365 -11.74 -16.29 -13.51
C CYS A 365 -11.51 -14.79 -13.65
N MET A 366 -12.43 -13.94 -13.16
CA MET A 366 -12.20 -12.49 -13.22
C MET A 366 -11.04 -12.03 -12.35
N ALA A 367 -10.90 -12.56 -11.13
CA ALA A 367 -9.78 -12.22 -10.28
C ALA A 367 -8.44 -12.61 -10.93
N ALA A 368 -8.35 -13.76 -11.59
CA ALA A 368 -7.16 -14.21 -12.29
C ALA A 368 -6.83 -13.30 -13.47
N VAL A 369 -7.81 -12.98 -14.34
CA VAL A 369 -7.58 -12.11 -15.49
C VAL A 369 -7.16 -10.70 -15.04
N VAL A 370 -7.86 -10.11 -14.08
CA VAL A 370 -7.53 -8.76 -13.61
C VAL A 370 -6.17 -8.73 -12.90
N ARG A 371 -5.92 -9.65 -11.95
CA ARG A 371 -4.71 -9.58 -11.12
C ARG A 371 -3.45 -10.09 -11.82
N LEU A 372 -3.56 -11.14 -12.65
CA LEU A 372 -2.38 -11.73 -13.30
C LEU A 372 -2.05 -11.03 -14.62
N VAL A 373 -3.07 -10.65 -15.40
CA VAL A 373 -2.88 -10.07 -16.73
C VAL A 373 -2.99 -8.54 -16.67
N CYS A 374 -4.14 -8.02 -16.26
CA CYS A 374 -4.39 -6.57 -16.35
C CYS A 374 -3.49 -5.74 -15.46
N PHE A 375 -3.23 -6.16 -14.21
CA PHE A 375 -2.34 -5.43 -13.30
C PHE A 375 -0.89 -5.47 -13.76
N HIS A 376 -0.43 -6.61 -14.30
CA HIS A 376 0.90 -6.71 -14.88
C HIS A 376 1.07 -5.75 -16.05
N TRP A 377 0.16 -5.81 -17.03
CA TRP A 377 0.21 -4.95 -18.21
C TRP A 377 -0.02 -3.47 -17.87
N SER A 378 -0.87 -3.14 -16.90
CA SER A 378 -1.05 -1.77 -16.43
C SER A 378 0.26 -1.18 -15.89
N GLY A 379 1.08 -2.00 -15.22
CA GLY A 379 2.40 -1.61 -14.73
C GLY A 379 3.38 -1.37 -15.88
N VAL A 380 3.43 -2.30 -16.84
CA VAL A 380 4.26 -2.17 -18.04
C VAL A 380 3.90 -0.92 -18.83
N LEU A 381 2.61 -0.66 -19.02
CA LEU A 381 2.09 0.52 -19.72
C LEU A 381 2.44 1.82 -18.97
N ALA A 382 2.21 1.87 -17.66
CA ALA A 382 2.55 3.05 -16.85
C ALA A 382 4.06 3.34 -16.84
N HIS A 383 4.90 2.30 -16.88
CA HIS A 383 6.35 2.48 -16.97
C HIS A 383 6.75 2.99 -18.37
N TRP A 384 6.15 2.44 -19.42
CA TRP A 384 6.41 2.87 -20.79
C TRP A 384 6.03 4.35 -21.04
N GLU A 385 4.97 4.85 -20.39
CA GLU A 385 4.60 6.27 -20.40
C GLU A 385 5.66 7.22 -19.83
N ASN A 386 6.67 6.69 -19.13
CA ASN A 386 7.83 7.40 -18.62
C ASN A 386 7.47 8.65 -17.78
N TRP A 387 6.95 8.41 -16.58
CA TRP A 387 6.61 9.48 -15.64
C TRP A 387 7.84 9.91 -14.85
N GLY A 388 8.20 11.19 -14.92
CA GLY A 388 9.33 11.74 -14.17
C GLY A 388 9.10 11.80 -12.66
N SER A 389 7.85 11.91 -12.23
CA SER A 389 7.47 11.85 -10.81
C SER A 389 6.89 10.47 -10.46
N ARG A 390 7.27 9.96 -9.29
CA ARG A 390 6.83 8.68 -8.75
C ARG A 390 5.36 8.70 -8.37
N SER A 391 4.86 9.81 -7.81
CA SER A 391 3.44 9.97 -7.53
C SER A 391 2.60 9.95 -8.82
N ALA A 392 3.08 10.58 -9.90
CA ALA A 392 2.42 10.55 -11.20
C ALA A 392 2.40 9.14 -11.82
N PHE A 393 3.51 8.39 -11.71
CA PHE A 393 3.57 6.98 -12.10
C PHE A 393 2.52 6.15 -11.36
N HIS A 394 2.50 6.23 -10.03
CA HIS A 394 1.55 5.48 -9.19
C HIS A 394 0.11 5.86 -9.48
N TYR A 395 -0.17 7.14 -9.74
CA TYR A 395 -1.50 7.59 -10.14
C TYR A 395 -1.95 7.00 -11.47
N SER A 396 -1.09 7.04 -12.50
CA SER A 396 -1.40 6.44 -13.81
C SER A 396 -1.62 4.93 -13.71
N TYR A 397 -0.74 4.24 -12.99
CA TYR A 397 -0.86 2.81 -12.72
C TYR A 397 -2.16 2.47 -11.99
N ALA A 398 -2.43 3.15 -10.87
CA ALA A 398 -3.63 2.92 -10.06
C ALA A 398 -4.91 3.22 -10.84
N SER A 399 -4.94 4.28 -11.65
CA SER A 399 -6.08 4.63 -12.49
C SER A 399 -6.41 3.55 -13.53
N LYS A 400 -5.39 2.98 -14.17
CA LYS A 400 -5.56 1.85 -15.11
C LYS A 400 -6.07 0.60 -14.41
N CYS A 401 -5.44 0.21 -13.30
CA CYS A 401 -5.87 -0.94 -12.50
C CYS A 401 -7.31 -0.80 -12.01
N PHE A 402 -7.64 0.38 -11.44
CA PHE A 402 -8.98 0.69 -10.98
C PHE A 402 -10.02 0.63 -12.10
N SER A 403 -9.72 1.19 -13.28
CA SER A 403 -10.66 1.19 -14.41
C SER A 403 -10.96 -0.22 -14.91
N LEU A 404 -9.93 -1.09 -15.00
CA LEU A 404 -10.09 -2.48 -15.43
C LEU A 404 -10.81 -3.34 -14.38
N GLU A 405 -10.51 -3.14 -13.10
CA GLU A 405 -11.20 -3.81 -11.99
C GLU A 405 -12.67 -3.34 -11.87
N ALA A 406 -12.92 -2.04 -12.01
CA ALA A 406 -14.27 -1.50 -12.03
C ALA A 406 -15.08 -2.06 -13.21
N LEU A 407 -14.50 -2.12 -14.40
CA LEU A 407 -15.15 -2.71 -15.57
C LEU A 407 -15.45 -4.21 -15.35
N ALA A 408 -14.48 -4.96 -14.81
CA ALA A 408 -14.64 -6.39 -14.51
C ALA A 408 -15.84 -6.68 -13.62
N HIS A 409 -16.09 -5.84 -12.61
CA HIS A 409 -17.14 -6.07 -11.63
C HIS A 409 -18.47 -5.39 -11.97
N LEU A 410 -18.44 -4.20 -12.58
CA LEU A 410 -19.64 -3.44 -12.89
C LEU A 410 -20.27 -3.81 -14.23
N LEU A 411 -19.47 -4.19 -15.25
CA LEU A 411 -20.01 -4.49 -16.58
C LEU A 411 -20.97 -5.69 -16.57
N PRO A 412 -20.67 -6.83 -15.92
CA PRO A 412 -21.61 -7.95 -15.88
C PRO A 412 -22.92 -7.62 -15.17
N VAL A 413 -22.85 -6.80 -14.11
CA VAL A 413 -24.03 -6.33 -13.35
C VAL A 413 -24.87 -5.37 -14.19
N ALA A 414 -24.21 -4.41 -14.87
CA ALA A 414 -24.88 -3.46 -15.77
C ALA A 414 -25.50 -4.17 -16.98
N TYR A 415 -24.84 -5.19 -17.52
CA TYR A 415 -25.35 -6.00 -18.63
C TYR A 415 -26.66 -6.69 -18.24
N LEU A 416 -26.70 -7.36 -17.09
CA LEU A 416 -27.91 -8.01 -16.58
C LEU A 416 -29.02 -7.00 -16.28
N ALA A 417 -28.68 -5.84 -15.71
CA ALA A 417 -29.69 -4.86 -15.33
C ALA A 417 -30.30 -4.10 -16.53
N LEU A 418 -29.50 -3.76 -17.54
CA LEU A 418 -29.93 -2.87 -18.64
C LEU A 418 -30.32 -3.61 -19.92
N LEU A 419 -29.56 -4.65 -20.28
CA LEU A 419 -29.76 -5.36 -21.53
C LEU A 419 -30.56 -6.63 -21.29
N ASN A 420 -30.17 -7.43 -20.29
CA ASN A 420 -30.77 -8.74 -19.98
C ASN A 420 -31.03 -9.59 -21.25
N LEU A 421 -30.14 -9.46 -22.23
CA LEU A 421 -30.21 -10.21 -23.47
C LEU A 421 -29.38 -11.49 -23.31
N PRO A 422 -29.76 -12.58 -23.97
CA PRO A 422 -28.87 -13.72 -24.08
C PRO A 422 -27.64 -13.33 -24.91
N VAL A 423 -26.44 -13.55 -24.38
CA VAL A 423 -25.17 -13.16 -25.02
C VAL A 423 -24.93 -13.99 -26.30
N LEU A 424 -25.26 -15.28 -26.28
CA LEU A 424 -24.98 -16.24 -27.36
C LEU A 424 -26.20 -17.10 -27.77
N GLY A 425 -27.42 -16.55 -27.65
CA GLY A 425 -28.64 -17.21 -28.13
C GLY A 425 -29.30 -18.19 -27.15
N GLY A 426 -28.90 -18.18 -25.86
CA GLY A 426 -29.60 -18.89 -24.79
C GLY A 426 -31.04 -18.38 -24.55
N ALA A 427 -31.84 -19.16 -23.82
CA ALA A 427 -33.21 -18.79 -23.47
C ALA A 427 -33.23 -17.51 -22.62
N ARG A 428 -34.13 -16.57 -22.96
CA ARG A 428 -34.39 -15.39 -22.12
C ARG A 428 -34.87 -15.85 -20.74
N PRO A 429 -34.40 -15.25 -19.64
CA PRO A 429 -35.07 -15.41 -18.35
C PRO A 429 -36.51 -14.90 -18.51
N ALA A 430 -37.49 -15.77 -18.24
CA ALA A 430 -38.86 -15.60 -18.70
C ALA A 430 -39.67 -14.54 -17.92
N ASN A 431 -39.25 -14.17 -16.70
CA ASN A 431 -39.98 -13.28 -15.78
C ASN A 431 -39.07 -12.22 -15.12
N GLU A 432 -39.59 -11.02 -14.84
CA GLU A 432 -38.85 -9.93 -14.17
C GLU A 432 -38.31 -10.33 -12.78
N GLU A 433 -39.05 -11.14 -12.04
CA GLU A 433 -38.63 -11.69 -10.73
C GLU A 433 -37.32 -12.51 -10.84
N SER A 434 -37.12 -13.23 -11.95
CA SER A 434 -35.91 -14.03 -12.17
C SER A 434 -34.66 -13.18 -12.43
N ILE A 435 -34.83 -11.95 -12.92
CA ILE A 435 -33.73 -11.01 -13.18
C ILE A 435 -33.21 -10.45 -11.85
N PHE A 436 -34.13 -10.04 -10.95
CA PHE A 436 -33.77 -9.51 -9.65
C PHE A 436 -33.04 -10.56 -8.80
N GLU A 437 -33.54 -11.79 -8.79
CA GLU A 437 -32.89 -12.91 -8.11
C GLU A 437 -31.50 -13.21 -8.69
N ALA A 438 -31.36 -13.23 -10.03
CA ALA A 438 -30.08 -13.44 -10.69
C ALA A 438 -29.07 -12.32 -10.36
N LEU A 439 -29.52 -11.06 -10.36
CA LEU A 439 -28.72 -9.89 -10.04
C LEU A 439 -28.28 -9.89 -8.57
N ALA A 440 -29.21 -10.16 -7.65
CA ALA A 440 -28.92 -10.23 -6.22
C ALA A 440 -27.94 -11.37 -5.91
N LEU A 441 -28.16 -12.55 -6.49
CA LEU A 441 -27.28 -13.69 -6.33
C LEU A 441 -25.89 -13.43 -6.92
N GLN A 442 -25.81 -12.76 -8.08
CA GLN A 442 -24.52 -12.40 -8.69
C GLN A 442 -23.77 -11.35 -7.87
N ALA A 443 -24.42 -10.25 -7.49
CA ALA A 443 -23.80 -9.20 -6.69
C ALA A 443 -23.31 -9.77 -5.34
N THR A 444 -24.11 -10.63 -4.71
CA THR A 444 -23.77 -11.26 -3.44
C THR A 444 -22.63 -12.27 -3.58
N THR A 445 -22.67 -13.14 -4.60
CA THR A 445 -21.60 -14.14 -4.82
C THR A 445 -20.28 -13.47 -5.19
N VAL A 446 -20.29 -12.48 -6.08
CA VAL A 446 -19.08 -11.72 -6.43
C VAL A 446 -18.53 -10.99 -5.21
N PHE A 447 -19.37 -10.30 -4.44
CA PHE A 447 -18.94 -9.57 -3.25
C PHE A 447 -18.34 -10.50 -2.19
N LEU A 448 -19.03 -11.59 -1.83
CA LEU A 448 -18.58 -12.53 -0.82
C LEU A 448 -17.33 -13.30 -1.25
N CYS A 449 -17.30 -13.83 -2.48
CA CYS A 449 -16.13 -14.55 -2.98
C CYS A 449 -14.92 -13.62 -3.08
N TYR A 450 -15.09 -12.40 -3.58
CA TYR A 450 -14.01 -11.42 -3.64
C TYR A 450 -13.51 -11.08 -2.23
N PHE A 451 -14.42 -10.81 -1.29
CA PHE A 451 -14.08 -10.50 0.10
C PHE A 451 -13.32 -11.64 0.77
N LEU A 452 -13.79 -12.88 0.63
CA LEU A 452 -13.13 -14.06 1.19
C LEU A 452 -11.75 -14.30 0.55
N CYS A 453 -11.64 -14.16 -0.77
CA CYS A 453 -10.36 -14.27 -1.48
C CYS A 453 -9.38 -13.17 -1.06
N ALA A 454 -9.85 -11.93 -0.90
CA ALA A 454 -9.03 -10.81 -0.44
C ALA A 454 -8.58 -11.00 1.02
N ALA A 455 -9.48 -11.42 1.90
CA ALA A 455 -9.18 -11.74 3.30
C ALA A 455 -8.18 -12.91 3.40
N GLY A 456 -8.37 -13.96 2.61
CA GLY A 456 -7.46 -15.10 2.53
C GLY A 456 -6.07 -14.69 2.02
N ALA A 457 -6.00 -13.88 0.97
CA ALA A 457 -4.74 -13.36 0.45
C ALA A 457 -4.00 -12.48 1.46
N HIS A 458 -4.73 -11.65 2.22
CA HIS A 458 -4.16 -10.84 3.29
C HIS A 458 -3.67 -11.71 4.46
N ALA A 459 -4.46 -12.70 4.90
CA ALA A 459 -4.04 -13.64 5.93
C ALA A 459 -2.78 -14.42 5.52
N TRP A 460 -2.74 -14.86 4.26
CA TRP A 460 -1.58 -15.55 3.68
C TRP A 460 -0.35 -14.66 3.64
N SER A 461 -0.48 -13.40 3.18
CA SER A 461 0.66 -12.48 3.11
C SER A 461 1.23 -12.20 4.50
N VAL A 462 0.38 -11.94 5.48
CA VAL A 462 0.78 -11.75 6.89
C VAL A 462 1.49 -12.99 7.42
N TYR A 463 0.93 -14.19 7.17
CA TYR A 463 1.55 -15.44 7.57
C TYR A 463 2.93 -15.64 6.92
N HIS A 464 3.03 -15.43 5.61
CA HIS A 464 4.26 -15.60 4.84
C HIS A 464 5.36 -14.64 5.31
N TRP A 465 5.04 -13.35 5.48
CA TRP A 465 6.01 -12.36 5.99
C TRP A 465 6.43 -12.67 7.42
N GLY A 466 5.50 -13.08 8.29
CA GLY A 466 5.82 -13.50 9.65
C GLY A 466 6.74 -14.73 9.70
N LEU A 467 6.55 -15.68 8.78
CA LEU A 467 7.38 -16.87 8.68
C LEU A 467 8.79 -16.52 8.16
N GLN A 468 8.91 -15.63 7.17
CA GLN A 468 10.20 -15.13 6.71
C GLN A 468 10.96 -14.40 7.82
N ALA A 469 10.28 -13.57 8.62
CA ALA A 469 10.91 -12.88 9.74
C ALA A 469 11.48 -13.86 10.78
N ARG A 470 10.74 -14.91 11.12
CA ARG A 470 11.20 -15.96 12.06
C ARG A 470 12.40 -16.74 11.51
N VAL A 471 12.35 -17.14 10.25
CA VAL A 471 13.45 -17.88 9.60
C VAL A 471 14.73 -17.05 9.54
N VAL A 472 14.63 -15.73 9.32
CA VAL A 472 15.80 -14.83 9.34
C VAL A 472 16.41 -14.77 10.75
N ALA A 473 15.57 -14.63 11.78
CA ALA A 473 16.05 -14.53 13.16
C ALA A 473 16.60 -15.85 13.73
N GLU A 474 16.02 -16.99 13.38
CA GLU A 474 16.59 -18.30 13.77
C GLU A 474 17.98 -18.49 13.14
N ARG A 475 18.17 -18.05 11.89
CA ARG A 475 19.47 -18.13 11.20
C ARG A 475 20.54 -17.22 11.79
N SER A 476 20.15 -16.09 12.39
CA SER A 476 21.10 -15.20 13.05
C SER A 476 21.44 -15.64 14.47
N LEU A 477 20.48 -16.17 15.23
CA LEU A 477 20.73 -16.79 16.55
C LEU A 477 21.69 -17.98 16.45
N VAL A 478 21.51 -18.85 15.44
CA VAL A 478 22.41 -20.00 15.20
C VAL A 478 23.82 -19.56 14.78
N ARG A 479 23.97 -18.40 14.13
CA ARG A 479 25.27 -17.85 13.73
C ARG A 479 25.96 -16.99 14.80
N GLY A 480 25.24 -16.54 15.81
CA GLY A 480 25.81 -15.81 16.96
C GLY A 480 26.30 -16.72 18.09
N ALA A 481 25.92 -18.00 18.07
CA ALA A 481 26.28 -19.00 19.08
C ALA A 481 27.52 -19.86 18.72
N GLY A 482 28.18 -19.58 17.60
CA GLY A 482 29.43 -20.21 17.16
C GLY A 482 30.45 -19.17 16.77
#